data_AF-A0A6A5AVD5-F1
#
_entry.id   AF-A0A6A5AVD5-F1
#
_cell.length_a   1.000
_cell.length_b   1.000
_cell.length_c   1.000
_cell.angle_alpha   90.00
_cell.angle_beta   90.00
_cell.angle_gamma   90.00
#
_symmetry.space_group_name_H-M   'P 1'
#
loop_
_entity.id
_entity.type
_entity.pdbx_description
1 polymer ?
#
loop_
_entity_poly.entity_id
_entity_poly.type
_entity_poly.pdbx_seq_one_letter_code
_entity_poly.pdbx_strand_id
1 'polypeptide(L)'
;MGMWPFVSVVPAQRKSKNRDRGAPVTTPVTVTMPFTVTMPFTVTMPVYQEYLLTHVIPTIKEVWPGRRSDPIYIQQDNARPHVKVNDAAMTMAGCAGGWSIQLV
;
A
#
# COMPACT_ATOMS: atom_id res chain seq x y z
N MET A 1 12.77 -0.34 -7.74
CA MET A 1 11.44 -0.43 -7.08
C MET A 1 11.49 0.37 -5.79
N GLY A 2 10.49 1.22 -5.53
CA GLY A 2 10.37 1.98 -4.28
C GLY A 2 9.69 1.18 -3.16
N MET A 3 9.55 1.81 -2.00
CA MET A 3 8.76 1.31 -0.86
C MET A 3 7.64 2.30 -0.55
N TRP A 4 6.42 1.79 -0.39
CA TRP A 4 5.23 2.57 -0.09
C TRP A 4 4.65 2.14 1.27
N PRO A 5 5.15 2.69 2.39
CA PRO A 5 4.70 2.27 3.71
C PRO A 5 3.37 2.95 4.06
N PHE A 6 2.43 2.20 4.62
CA PHE A 6 1.22 2.76 5.23
C PHE A 6 1.59 3.44 6.56
N VAL A 7 1.85 4.75 6.52
CA VAL A 7 2.25 5.56 7.68
C VAL A 7 1.37 6.79 7.87
N SER A 8 1.12 7.14 9.14
CA SER A 8 0.47 8.39 9.54
C SER A 8 1.45 9.26 10.31
N VAL A 9 1.32 10.59 10.18
CA VAL A 9 2.09 11.54 10.99
C VAL A 9 1.20 12.01 12.13
N VAL A 10 1.57 11.65 13.35
CA VAL A 10 0.81 11.98 14.58
C VAL A 10 1.72 12.77 15.53
N PRO A 11 1.20 13.79 16.24
CA PRO A 11 1.98 14.50 17.26
C PRO A 11 2.43 13.57 18.39
N ALA A 12 3.69 13.71 18.82
CA ALA A 12 4.26 12.93 19.91
C ALA A 12 3.47 13.12 21.21
N GLN A 13 2.88 12.03 21.71
CA GLN A 13 2.06 12.01 22.93
C GLN A 13 2.87 12.12 24.22
N ARG A 14 4.17 11.81 24.19
CA ARG A 14 5.07 11.89 25.35
C ARG A 14 6.36 12.58 24.94
N LYS A 15 6.92 13.37 25.85
CA LYS A 15 8.27 13.90 25.71
C LYS A 15 9.26 12.74 25.89
N SER A 16 10.25 12.69 25.02
CA SER A 16 11.37 11.76 25.10
C SER A 16 12.67 12.53 24.86
N LYS A 17 13.82 11.91 25.17
CA LYS A 17 15.14 12.54 24.95
C LYS A 17 15.35 12.99 23.50
N ASN A 18 14.74 12.30 22.54
CA ASN A 18 14.94 12.57 21.11
C ASN A 18 13.77 13.32 20.46
N ARG A 19 12.67 13.59 21.20
CA ARG A 19 11.44 14.17 20.64
C ARG A 19 10.66 14.93 21.70
N ASP A 20 10.41 16.21 21.48
CA ASP A 20 9.50 16.99 22.31
C ASP A 20 8.04 16.57 22.09
N ARG A 21 7.20 16.83 23.10
CA ARG A 21 5.76 16.62 23.00
C ARG A 21 5.21 17.47 21.85
N GLY A 22 4.41 16.86 20.98
CA GLY A 22 3.84 17.53 19.80
C GLY A 22 4.71 17.48 18.54
N ALA A 23 5.96 16.99 18.60
CA ALA A 23 6.77 16.79 17.39
C ALA A 23 6.10 15.79 16.44
N PRO A 24 6.17 15.98 15.10
CA PRO A 24 5.58 15.04 14.15
C PRO A 24 6.31 13.69 14.22
N VAL A 25 5.56 12.61 14.48
CA VAL A 25 6.07 11.24 14.51
C VAL A 25 5.36 10.40 13.46
N THR A 26 6.14 9.74 12.63
CA THR A 26 5.65 8.74 11.68
C THR A 26 5.34 7.44 12.42
N THR A 27 4.08 7.06 12.48
CA THR A 27 3.61 5.81 13.09
C THR A 27 3.01 4.89 12.03
N PRO A 28 3.22 3.56 12.12
CA PRO A 28 2.55 2.62 11.23
C PRO A 28 1.04 2.70 11.44
N VAL A 29 0.30 2.64 10.34
CA VAL A 29 -1.15 2.84 10.28
C VAL A 29 -1.96 1.77 11.06
N THR A 30 -1.33 0.71 11.57
CA THR A 30 -2.00 -0.36 12.32
C THR A 30 -1.78 -0.37 13.84
N VAL A 31 -0.98 0.55 14.41
CA VAL A 31 -0.62 0.45 15.83
C VAL A 31 -0.58 1.83 16.48
N THR A 32 -1.70 2.28 17.04
CA THR A 32 -1.80 2.85 18.40
C THR A 32 -3.29 3.13 18.64
N MET A 33 -3.98 2.19 19.26
CA MET A 33 -5.19 2.52 20.01
C MET A 33 -4.75 3.10 21.35
N PRO A 34 -4.91 4.40 21.65
CA PRO A 34 -5.48 4.73 22.94
C PRO A 34 -6.98 4.49 22.83
N PHE A 35 -7.51 3.74 23.80
CA PHE A 35 -8.92 3.77 24.14
C PHE A 35 -9.34 5.24 24.22
N THR A 36 -10.25 5.64 23.31
CA THR A 36 -10.89 6.95 23.09
C THR A 36 -10.31 7.93 22.03
N VAL A 37 -11.20 8.22 21.08
CA VAL A 37 -11.32 9.37 20.15
C VAL A 37 -10.19 9.63 19.15
N THR A 38 -10.27 8.93 18.01
CA THR A 38 -10.12 9.39 16.61
C THR A 38 -9.63 8.20 15.80
N MET A 39 -10.43 7.77 14.81
CA MET A 39 -10.26 6.55 14.02
C MET A 39 -8.79 6.30 13.60
N PRO A 40 -8.14 5.17 13.97
CA PRO A 40 -6.97 4.74 13.24
C PRO A 40 -7.44 4.43 11.82
N PHE A 41 -6.81 5.06 10.83
CA PHE A 41 -7.00 4.76 9.42
C PHE A 41 -6.73 3.26 9.27
N THR A 42 -7.73 2.39 9.20
CA THR A 42 -7.45 0.97 9.00
C THR A 42 -7.06 0.79 7.54
N VAL A 43 -6.00 0.03 7.25
CA VAL A 43 -5.77 -0.39 5.86
C VAL A 43 -6.96 -1.26 5.51
N THR A 44 -7.81 -0.76 4.62
CA THR A 44 -8.98 -1.46 4.11
C THR A 44 -8.69 -1.94 2.69
N MET A 45 -9.44 -2.94 2.23
CA MET A 45 -9.31 -3.47 0.86
C MET A 45 -9.32 -2.38 -0.22
N PRO A 46 -10.23 -1.37 -0.21
CA PRO A 46 -10.21 -0.32 -1.23
C PRO A 46 -8.95 0.54 -1.16
N VAL A 47 -8.43 0.86 0.03
CA VAL A 47 -7.19 1.65 0.18
C VAL A 47 -5.99 0.87 -0.36
N TYR A 48 -5.92 -0.43 -0.09
CA TYR A 48 -4.87 -1.29 -0.60
C TYR A 48 -4.97 -1.49 -2.12
N GLN A 49 -6.19 -1.67 -2.64
CA GLN A 49 -6.48 -1.74 -4.07
C GLN A 49 -6.05 -0.45 -4.79
N GLU A 50 -6.40 0.72 -4.26
CA GLU A 50 -6.00 2.01 -4.83
C GLU A 50 -4.48 2.13 -4.88
N TYR A 51 -3.77 1.77 -3.81
CA TYR A 51 -2.30 1.78 -3.77
C TYR A 51 -1.66 0.91 -4.86
N LEU A 52 -2.21 -0.29 -5.08
CA LEU A 52 -1.72 -1.19 -6.12
C LEU A 52 -1.93 -0.58 -7.53
N LEU A 53 -3.06 0.09 -7.77
CA LEU A 53 -3.36 0.74 -9.06
C LEU A 53 -2.52 1.99 -9.30
N THR A 54 -2.35 2.84 -8.30
CA THR A 54 -1.74 4.17 -8.45
C THR A 54 -0.23 4.13 -8.38
N HIS A 55 0.34 3.20 -7.62
CA HIS A 55 1.78 3.14 -7.39
C HIS A 55 2.43 1.88 -7.95
N VAL A 56 1.92 0.69 -7.62
CA VAL A 56 2.62 -0.57 -7.91
C VAL A 56 2.59 -0.89 -9.41
N ILE A 57 1.42 -0.92 -10.03
CA ILE A 57 1.30 -1.25 -11.47
C ILE A 57 2.09 -0.26 -12.35
N PRO A 58 1.97 1.07 -12.18
CA PRO A 58 2.75 2.02 -12.97
C PRO A 58 4.26 1.84 -12.81
N THR A 59 4.73 1.62 -11.57
CA THR A 59 6.16 1.41 -11.31
C THR A 59 6.65 0.14 -11.99
N ILE A 60 5.89 -0.97 -11.90
CA ILE A 60 6.23 -2.20 -12.63
C ILE A 60 6.37 -1.88 -14.11
N LYS A 61 5.41 -1.15 -14.71
CA LYS A 61 5.46 -0.82 -16.14
C LYS A 61 6.67 0.03 -16.53
N GLU A 62 7.15 0.88 -15.65
CA GLU A 62 8.31 1.75 -15.88
C GLU A 62 9.64 0.99 -15.79
N VAL A 63 9.80 0.11 -14.80
CA VAL A 63 11.09 -0.50 -14.48
C VAL A 63 11.24 -1.96 -14.92
N TRP A 64 10.19 -2.58 -15.46
CA TRP A 64 10.23 -4.00 -15.84
C TRP A 64 11.25 -4.25 -16.96
N PRO A 65 12.25 -5.13 -16.73
CA PRO A 65 13.30 -5.39 -17.72
C PRO A 65 12.88 -6.39 -18.81
N GLY A 66 11.80 -7.15 -18.59
CA GLY A 66 11.31 -8.19 -19.49
C GLY A 66 10.36 -7.67 -20.57
N ARG A 67 9.84 -8.59 -21.40
CA ARG A 67 8.83 -8.23 -22.39
C ARG A 67 7.50 -7.97 -21.69
N ARG A 68 6.75 -6.99 -22.19
CA ARG A 68 5.41 -6.65 -21.66
C ARG A 68 4.42 -7.80 -21.80
N SER A 69 4.62 -8.64 -22.82
CA SER A 69 3.81 -9.82 -23.11
C SER A 69 4.00 -10.97 -22.12
N ASP A 70 5.12 -10.99 -21.41
CA ASP A 70 5.42 -12.09 -20.48
C ASP A 70 4.56 -11.93 -19.22
N PRO A 71 4.04 -13.03 -18.65
CA PRO A 71 3.20 -12.95 -17.47
C PRO A 71 4.00 -12.46 -16.25
N ILE A 72 3.50 -11.42 -15.61
CA ILE A 72 4.05 -10.82 -14.40
C ILE A 72 3.07 -11.09 -13.26
N TYR A 73 3.53 -11.80 -12.23
CA TYR A 73 2.71 -12.16 -11.09
C TYR A 73 2.98 -11.26 -9.89
N ILE A 74 1.94 -10.63 -9.35
CA ILE A 74 1.98 -9.90 -8.09
C ILE A 74 1.47 -10.84 -7.01
N GLN A 75 2.37 -11.28 -6.14
CA GLN A 75 2.02 -12.12 -4.98
C GLN A 75 1.59 -11.23 -3.81
N GLN A 76 0.43 -11.53 -3.24
CA GLN A 76 -0.01 -10.95 -1.96
C GLN A 76 0.35 -11.90 -0.81
N ASP A 77 0.66 -11.33 0.36
CA ASP A 77 0.71 -12.11 1.58
C ASP A 77 -0.71 -12.42 2.08
N ASN A 78 -0.85 -13.36 3.02
CA ASN A 78 -2.16 -13.74 3.56
C ASN A 78 -2.71 -12.70 4.57
N ALA A 79 -2.23 -11.45 4.55
CA ALA A 79 -2.69 -10.40 5.44
C ALA A 79 -4.05 -9.86 4.97
N ARG A 80 -4.94 -9.55 5.93
CA ARG A 80 -6.11 -8.71 5.63
C ARG A 80 -5.62 -7.26 5.60
N PRO A 81 -5.94 -6.45 4.57
CA PRO A 81 -6.99 -6.66 3.56
C PRO A 81 -6.46 -7.08 2.16
N HIS A 82 -6.75 -8.31 1.73
CA HIS A 82 -6.37 -8.76 0.38
C HIS A 82 -7.31 -8.24 -0.70
N VAL A 83 -6.77 -7.98 -1.89
CA VAL A 83 -7.59 -7.74 -3.09
C VAL A 83 -7.91 -9.08 -3.71
N LYS A 84 -9.12 -9.26 -4.25
CA LYS A 84 -9.47 -10.50 -4.94
C LYS A 84 -8.60 -10.65 -6.19
N VAL A 85 -8.10 -11.86 -6.41
CA VAL A 85 -7.31 -12.24 -7.61
C VAL A 85 -7.96 -11.77 -8.91
N ASN A 86 -9.28 -11.87 -9.01
CA ASN A 86 -10.07 -11.49 -10.19
C ASN A 86 -10.68 -10.08 -10.10
N ASP A 87 -10.04 -9.17 -9.37
CA ASP A 87 -10.50 -7.79 -9.32
C ASP A 87 -10.44 -7.14 -10.71
N ALA A 88 -11.56 -6.59 -11.16
CA ALA A 88 -11.72 -6.08 -12.51
C ALA A 88 -10.82 -4.87 -12.78
N ALA A 89 -10.63 -4.00 -11.78
CA ALA A 89 -9.77 -2.82 -11.91
C ALA A 89 -8.29 -3.22 -12.01
N MET A 90 -7.85 -4.18 -11.19
CA MET A 90 -6.50 -4.76 -11.27
C MET A 90 -6.24 -5.40 -12.62
N THR A 91 -7.17 -6.22 -13.10
CA THR A 91 -7.04 -6.92 -14.38
C THR A 91 -6.96 -5.92 -15.55
N MET A 92 -7.83 -4.91 -15.54
CA MET A 92 -7.85 -3.89 -16.57
C MET A 92 -6.55 -3.07 -16.58
N ALA A 93 -6.09 -2.61 -15.42
CA ALA A 93 -4.85 -1.86 -15.30
C ALA A 93 -3.62 -2.71 -15.67
N GLY A 94 -3.60 -3.98 -15.27
CA GLY A 94 -2.53 -4.93 -15.54
C GLY A 94 -2.42 -5.34 -17.01
N CYS A 95 -3.54 -5.41 -17.72
CA CYS A 95 -3.59 -5.77 -19.15
C CYS A 95 -3.48 -4.57 -20.11
N ALA A 96 -3.65 -3.34 -19.59
CA ALA A 96 -3.62 -2.15 -20.42
C ALA A 96 -2.26 -1.94 -21.09
N GLY A 97 -2.26 -1.80 -22.43
CA GLY A 97 -1.07 -1.50 -23.22
C GLY A 97 -0.22 -2.72 -23.59
N GLY A 98 -0.83 -3.90 -23.70
CA GLY A 98 -0.12 -5.15 -24.06
C GLY A 98 0.71 -5.74 -22.91
N TRP A 99 0.39 -5.33 -21.69
CA TRP A 99 0.98 -5.89 -20.47
C TRP A 99 0.22 -7.16 -20.06
N SER A 100 0.88 -8.07 -19.36
CA SER A 100 0.27 -9.28 -18.80
C SER A 100 0.54 -9.35 -17.30
N ILE A 101 0.01 -8.38 -16.53
CA ILE A 101 0.19 -8.33 -15.07
C ILE A 101 -1.04 -8.94 -14.39
N GLN A 102 -0.82 -9.91 -13.50
CA GLN A 102 -1.88 -10.64 -12.82
C GLN A 102 -1.58 -10.74 -11.32
N LEU A 103 -2.65 -10.68 -10.52
CA LEU A 103 -2.58 -10.93 -9.08
C LEU A 103 -2.61 -12.43 -8.84
N VAL A 104 -1.86 -12.94 -7.86
CA VAL A 104 -1.86 -14.35 -7.43
C VAL A 104 -1.88 -14.50 -5.92
#